data_AF-A0A8T4RE77-F1
#
_entry.id   AF-A0A8T4RE77-F1
#
_cell.length_a   1.000
_cell.length_b   1.000
_cell.length_c   1.000
_cell.angle_alpha   90.00
_cell.angle_beta   90.00
_cell.angle_gamma   90.00
#
_symmetry.space_group_name_H-M   'P 1'
#
loop_
_entity.id
_entity.type
_entity.pdbx_description
1 polymer ?
#
loop_
_entity_poly.entity_id
_entity_poly.type
_entity_poly.pdbx_seq_one_letter_code
_entity_poly.pdbx_strand_id
1 'polypeptide(L)'
;MNKQNLVVGIGCSKNKDGYVAACDAAGQALKQLGGKKPTISFVFYAGEYNPKSLNKGFLNVLGKTEFVGGSTDAVIYKTEIIPVGVVVCSWYSEYLHVGVASSDNVRKNPYAIAKKTVLDAVHKISVDKYLDSYMQFARMKKEDLASLTRIPSFFTFLFTRGYEQNRMGNEDIIIEGTADAIGHYIPIFGGSLGNNMDKVFRGEPYEIYTFHSGKIYKDGLAAVFAYSGLVYSNSIAHGGEPMGKLGYISKVKGGGFVVSEVCDKPIKQWYAETLGVPLKKFVKNILFYTQKYPLGFPDGYGNIVMRAGGVPFGNDLSYIAPFRENTPVWVMNIEANKLIVKAPEQIKKDIKQHLGKALTPLHTFVVSCSSRRRILDSKSSKKELQTIAKMSKLPLVGFCSFGEIGSRPAETCHYNHLCTNLFNLYNEILPDL
;
A
#
# COMPACT_ATOMS: atom_id res chain seq x y z
N MET A 1 4.53 -26.53 -24.21
CA MET A 1 5.35 -25.67 -23.32
C MET A 1 4.44 -24.57 -22.80
N ASN A 2 4.30 -24.37 -21.48
CA ASN A 2 3.47 -23.27 -20.96
C ASN A 2 4.07 -21.94 -21.39
N LYS A 3 3.31 -21.13 -22.14
CA LYS A 3 3.73 -19.80 -22.60
C LYS A 3 3.96 -18.91 -21.36
N GLN A 4 5.14 -18.33 -21.26
CA GLN A 4 5.49 -17.45 -20.13
C GLN A 4 5.13 -16.00 -20.47
N ASN A 5 3.90 -15.61 -20.13
CA ASN A 5 3.36 -14.27 -20.40
C ASN A 5 3.92 -13.22 -19.42
N LEU A 6 4.42 -13.64 -18.26
CA LEU A 6 5.00 -12.77 -17.24
C LEU A 6 6.30 -13.38 -16.69
N VAL A 7 7.33 -12.56 -16.57
CA VAL A 7 8.57 -12.88 -15.85
C VAL A 7 8.77 -11.89 -14.73
N VAL A 8 9.04 -12.38 -13.53
CA VAL A 8 9.30 -11.55 -12.36
C VAL A 8 10.66 -11.92 -11.80
N GLY A 9 11.47 -10.90 -11.55
CA GLY A 9 12.73 -11.03 -10.83
C GLY A 9 12.67 -10.28 -9.52
N ILE A 10 13.15 -10.89 -8.44
CA ILE A 10 13.24 -10.27 -7.12
C ILE A 10 14.67 -10.32 -6.58
N GLY A 11 15.07 -9.32 -5.82
CA GLY A 11 16.39 -9.28 -5.19
C GLY A 11 16.37 -8.60 -3.85
N CYS A 12 17.33 -8.96 -3.00
CA CYS A 12 17.51 -8.38 -1.68
C CYS A 12 18.99 -8.23 -1.35
N SER A 13 19.35 -7.13 -0.68
CA SER A 13 20.68 -6.97 -0.09
C SER A 13 20.59 -6.35 1.30
N LYS A 14 21.49 -6.80 2.19
CA LYS A 14 21.70 -6.26 3.54
C LYS A 14 23.10 -5.63 3.66
N ASN A 15 23.75 -5.35 2.53
CA ASN A 15 25.06 -4.69 2.53
C ASN A 15 24.96 -3.31 3.21
N LYS A 16 25.97 -2.92 3.98
CA LYS A 16 25.98 -1.63 4.70
C LYS A 16 26.21 -0.46 3.76
N ASP A 17 26.93 -0.66 2.65
CA ASP A 17 27.10 0.35 1.63
C ASP A 17 25.84 0.42 0.75
N GLY A 18 25.20 1.59 0.69
CA GLY A 18 23.96 1.76 -0.06
C GLY A 18 24.10 1.60 -1.56
N TYR A 19 25.23 2.00 -2.14
CA TYR A 19 25.46 1.80 -3.57
C TYR A 19 25.59 0.31 -3.90
N VAL A 20 26.38 -0.42 -3.09
CA VAL A 20 26.56 -1.87 -3.27
C VAL A 20 25.26 -2.62 -2.99
N ALA A 21 24.52 -2.26 -1.94
CA ALA A 21 23.22 -2.87 -1.62
C ALA A 21 22.21 -2.72 -2.77
N ALA A 22 22.14 -1.54 -3.37
CA ALA A 22 21.30 -1.28 -4.54
C ALA A 22 21.75 -2.11 -5.75
N CYS A 23 23.06 -2.14 -6.04
CA CYS A 23 23.60 -2.93 -7.15
C CYS A 23 23.31 -4.43 -6.98
N ASP A 24 23.54 -4.99 -5.79
CA ASP A 24 23.31 -6.39 -5.47
C ASP A 24 21.84 -6.78 -5.66
N ALA A 25 20.92 -6.01 -5.06
CA ALA A 25 19.50 -6.30 -5.10
C ALA A 25 18.95 -6.17 -6.53
N ALA A 26 19.33 -5.11 -7.26
CA ALA A 26 18.93 -4.94 -8.66
C ALA A 26 19.52 -6.03 -9.56
N GLY A 27 20.78 -6.40 -9.37
CA GLY A 27 21.46 -7.42 -10.16
C GLY A 27 20.83 -8.81 -9.98
N GLN A 28 20.46 -9.17 -8.75
CA GLN A 28 19.70 -10.39 -8.46
C GLN A 28 18.35 -10.42 -9.18
N ALA A 29 17.61 -9.30 -9.16
CA ALA A 29 16.32 -9.19 -9.84
C ALA A 29 16.48 -9.32 -11.37
N LEU A 30 17.42 -8.60 -11.99
CA LEU A 30 17.64 -8.66 -13.44
C LEU A 30 18.12 -10.04 -13.92
N LYS A 31 18.96 -10.73 -13.13
CA LYS A 31 19.42 -12.08 -13.46
C LYS A 31 18.24 -13.05 -13.62
N GLN A 32 17.20 -12.92 -12.79
CA GLN A 32 16.00 -13.76 -12.86
C GLN A 32 15.11 -13.46 -14.07
N LEU A 33 15.26 -12.29 -14.71
CA LEU A 33 14.56 -11.97 -15.95
C LEU A 33 15.16 -12.65 -17.19
N GLY A 34 16.32 -13.30 -17.06
CA GLY A 34 16.92 -14.07 -18.16
C GLY A 34 17.27 -13.24 -19.39
N GLY A 35 17.74 -12.01 -19.20
CA GLY A 35 18.12 -11.09 -20.28
C GLY A 35 16.99 -10.20 -20.81
N LYS A 36 15.75 -10.41 -20.35
CA LYS A 36 14.61 -9.53 -20.67
C LYS A 36 14.75 -8.20 -19.93
N LYS A 37 14.61 -7.09 -20.66
CA LYS A 37 14.57 -5.73 -20.06
C LYS A 37 13.28 -5.58 -19.26
N PRO A 38 13.30 -5.14 -17.99
CA PRO A 38 12.06 -4.97 -17.25
C PRO A 38 11.14 -3.91 -17.88
N THR A 39 9.84 -4.15 -17.80
CA THR A 39 8.77 -3.18 -18.03
C THR A 39 8.80 -2.10 -16.93
N ILE A 40 8.97 -2.54 -15.67
CA ILE A 40 9.04 -1.66 -14.49
C ILE A 40 9.85 -2.34 -13.39
N SER A 41 10.53 -1.54 -12.56
CA SER A 41 11.15 -1.99 -11.31
C SER A 41 10.61 -1.21 -10.10
N PHE A 42 10.27 -1.91 -9.03
CA PHE A 42 9.95 -1.31 -7.74
C PHE A 42 11.14 -1.47 -6.79
N VAL A 43 11.55 -0.38 -6.15
CA VAL A 43 12.75 -0.33 -5.30
C VAL A 43 12.41 0.23 -3.92
N PHE A 44 12.68 -0.53 -2.87
CA PHE A 44 12.45 -0.08 -1.50
C PHE A 44 13.66 -0.33 -0.62
N TYR A 45 13.85 0.53 0.37
CA TYR A 45 14.88 0.34 1.37
C TYR A 45 14.38 0.68 2.76
N ALA A 46 15.04 0.08 3.76
CA ALA A 46 14.85 0.36 5.18
C ALA A 46 16.23 0.50 5.85
N GLY A 47 16.31 1.36 6.86
CA GLY A 47 17.55 1.70 7.55
C GLY A 47 18.24 2.96 7.05
N GLU A 48 19.40 3.27 7.63
CA GLU A 48 20.13 4.55 7.49
C GLU A 48 21.02 4.62 6.24
N TYR A 49 20.47 4.28 5.08
CA TYR A 49 21.19 4.39 3.83
C TYR A 49 21.22 5.83 3.30
N ASN A 50 22.30 6.20 2.62
CA ASN A 50 22.34 7.44 1.85
C ASN A 50 21.46 7.28 0.58
N PRO A 51 20.37 8.05 0.43
CA PRO A 51 19.44 7.89 -0.70
C PRO A 51 20.08 8.21 -2.05
N LYS A 52 21.07 9.11 -2.11
CA LYS A 52 21.81 9.41 -3.35
C LYS A 52 22.67 8.21 -3.78
N SER A 53 23.33 7.54 -2.83
CA SER A 53 24.14 6.35 -3.12
C SER A 53 23.28 5.19 -3.62
N LEU A 54 22.13 4.94 -2.98
CA LEU A 54 21.15 3.94 -3.44
C LEU A 54 20.68 4.24 -4.87
N ASN A 55 20.25 5.47 -5.13
CA ASN A 55 19.72 5.85 -6.43
C ASN A 55 20.78 5.72 -7.54
N LYS A 56 22.04 6.09 -7.26
CA LYS A 56 23.17 5.82 -8.17
C LYS A 56 23.37 4.33 -8.44
N GLY A 57 23.28 3.47 -7.42
CA GLY A 57 23.41 2.02 -7.59
C GLY A 57 22.28 1.42 -8.41
N PHE A 58 21.03 1.86 -8.19
CA PHE A 58 19.90 1.46 -9.02
C PHE A 58 20.06 1.90 -10.48
N LEU A 59 20.45 3.15 -10.73
CA LEU A 59 20.71 3.65 -12.08
C LEU A 59 21.82 2.85 -12.79
N ASN A 60 22.88 2.49 -12.07
CA ASN A 60 24.00 1.72 -12.63
C ASN A 60 23.53 0.35 -13.16
N VAL A 61 22.60 -0.31 -12.47
CA VAL A 61 22.16 -1.66 -12.83
C VAL A 61 20.89 -1.68 -13.69
N LEU A 62 19.88 -0.88 -13.36
CA LEU A 62 18.60 -0.83 -14.08
C LEU A 62 18.66 0.02 -15.36
N GLY A 63 19.67 0.87 -15.50
CA GLY A 63 19.94 1.67 -16.69
C GLY A 63 18.77 2.59 -17.05
N LYS A 64 18.28 2.46 -18.29
CA LYS A 64 17.14 3.24 -18.81
C LYS A 64 15.77 2.67 -18.47
N THR A 65 15.69 1.68 -17.59
CA THR A 65 14.41 1.10 -17.16
C THR A 65 13.83 1.97 -16.06
N GLU A 66 12.53 2.26 -16.15
CA GLU A 66 11.87 3.04 -15.11
C GLU A 66 11.88 2.28 -13.77
N PHE A 67 12.14 3.00 -12.68
CA PHE A 67 11.96 2.48 -11.33
C PHE A 67 11.33 3.49 -10.38
N VAL A 68 10.50 3.00 -9.48
CA VAL A 68 9.83 3.79 -8.43
C VAL A 68 9.89 3.12 -7.07
N GLY A 69 9.74 3.90 -6.01
CA GLY A 69 9.59 3.40 -4.64
C GLY A 69 10.23 4.36 -3.65
N GLY A 70 10.92 3.87 -2.62
CA GLY A 70 11.52 4.76 -1.63
C GLY A 70 11.87 4.15 -0.28
N SER A 71 11.99 5.01 0.73
CA SER A 71 12.26 4.63 2.11
C SER A 71 11.04 4.03 2.79
N THR A 72 11.25 3.09 3.70
CA THR A 72 10.19 2.33 4.38
C THR A 72 10.63 1.97 5.81
N ASP A 73 9.73 1.48 6.66
CA ASP A 73 10.09 1.00 8.01
C ASP A 73 10.90 -0.31 7.96
N ALA A 74 10.50 -1.19 7.06
CA ALA A 74 11.14 -2.47 6.80
C ALA A 74 10.80 -2.93 5.39
N VAL A 75 11.68 -3.70 4.79
CA VAL A 75 11.43 -4.36 3.51
C VAL A 75 10.98 -5.80 3.74
N ILE A 76 10.12 -6.31 2.87
CA ILE A 76 9.63 -7.69 2.93
C ILE A 76 10.30 -8.47 1.81
N TYR A 77 10.95 -9.59 2.17
CA TYR A 77 11.55 -10.50 1.20
C TYR A 77 11.27 -11.95 1.62
N LYS A 78 10.65 -12.72 0.71
CA LYS A 78 10.16 -14.08 0.96
C LYS A 78 9.13 -14.11 2.10
N THR A 79 9.55 -14.48 3.31
CA THR A 79 8.70 -14.50 4.52
C THR A 79 9.35 -13.76 5.69
N GLU A 80 10.34 -12.93 5.38
CA GLU A 80 11.08 -12.14 6.36
C GLU A 80 10.73 -10.66 6.25
N ILE A 81 10.63 -10.02 7.41
CA ILE A 81 10.61 -8.56 7.55
C ILE A 81 12.03 -8.14 7.90
N ILE A 82 12.64 -7.34 7.03
CA ILE A 82 14.03 -6.93 7.11
C ILE A 82 14.06 -5.43 7.46
N PRO A 83 14.41 -5.05 8.70
CA PRO A 83 14.40 -3.65 9.14
C PRO A 83 15.56 -2.82 8.57
N VAL A 84 16.61 -3.48 8.07
CA VAL A 84 17.75 -2.82 7.40
C VAL A 84 18.10 -3.62 6.16
N GLY A 85 17.84 -3.04 4.99
CA GLY A 85 18.13 -3.67 3.71
C GLY A 85 17.43 -3.00 2.54
N VAL A 86 17.68 -3.54 1.36
CA VAL A 86 17.16 -3.08 0.07
C VAL A 86 16.47 -4.25 -0.61
N VAL A 87 15.29 -4.01 -1.19
CA VAL A 87 14.60 -4.97 -2.06
C VAL A 87 14.30 -4.35 -3.42
N VAL A 88 14.37 -5.18 -4.46
CA VAL A 88 13.99 -4.83 -5.83
C VAL A 88 13.04 -5.89 -6.37
N CYS A 89 11.98 -5.45 -7.03
CA CYS A 89 11.06 -6.29 -7.78
C CYS A 89 10.97 -5.77 -9.21
N SER A 90 11.31 -6.59 -10.20
CA SER A 90 11.29 -6.21 -11.61
C SER A 90 10.31 -7.10 -12.36
N TRP A 91 9.41 -6.49 -13.12
CA TRP A 91 8.44 -7.21 -13.96
C TRP A 91 8.80 -7.04 -15.42
N TYR A 92 8.60 -8.10 -16.20
CA TYR A 92 8.62 -8.06 -17.66
C TYR A 92 7.42 -8.80 -18.23
N SER A 93 6.72 -8.16 -19.16
CA SER A 93 5.70 -8.79 -20.00
C SER A 93 5.51 -7.97 -21.28
N GLU A 94 5.22 -8.64 -22.38
CA GLU A 94 4.74 -8.01 -23.62
C GLU A 94 3.28 -7.54 -23.52
N TYR A 95 2.54 -8.02 -22.50
CA TYR A 95 1.15 -7.69 -22.23
C TYR A 95 1.01 -6.70 -21.06
N LEU A 96 2.10 -6.04 -20.66
CA LEU A 96 2.08 -5.03 -19.61
C LEU A 96 2.83 -3.80 -20.10
N HIS A 97 2.13 -2.67 -20.13
CA HIS A 97 2.66 -1.38 -20.51
C HIS A 97 2.47 -0.42 -19.35
N VAL A 98 3.48 0.42 -19.09
CA VAL A 98 3.44 1.36 -17.98
C VAL A 98 3.86 2.75 -18.43
N GLY A 99 3.22 3.76 -17.87
CA GLY A 99 3.72 5.12 -17.85
C GLY A 99 4.02 5.53 -16.41
N VAL A 100 5.13 6.25 -16.21
CA VAL A 100 5.62 6.62 -14.88
C VAL A 100 5.81 8.13 -14.77
N ALA A 101 5.28 8.71 -13.69
CA ALA A 101 5.49 10.11 -13.37
C ALA A 101 5.69 10.30 -11.87
N SER A 102 6.29 11.44 -11.53
CA SER A 102 6.45 11.85 -10.14
C SER A 102 6.40 13.35 -10.00
N SER A 103 5.97 13.80 -8.83
CA SER A 103 5.97 15.19 -8.42
C SER A 103 6.58 15.35 -7.04
N ASP A 104 7.06 16.56 -6.75
CA ASP A 104 7.56 16.98 -5.44
C ASP A 104 6.60 18.01 -4.83
N ASN A 105 6.85 18.39 -3.57
CA ASN A 105 6.07 19.39 -2.83
C ASN A 105 4.56 19.08 -2.81
N VAL A 106 4.20 17.80 -2.75
CA VAL A 106 2.81 17.30 -2.82
C VAL A 106 1.92 17.99 -1.79
N ARG A 107 2.47 18.32 -0.61
CA ARG A 107 1.70 18.98 0.46
C ARG A 107 1.09 20.34 0.08
N LYS A 108 1.63 21.04 -0.92
CA LYS A 108 1.15 22.37 -1.29
C LYS A 108 -0.26 22.34 -1.85
N ASN A 109 -0.56 21.32 -2.66
CA ASN A 109 -1.88 21.08 -3.22
C ASN A 109 -2.00 19.60 -3.59
N PRO A 110 -2.25 18.71 -2.59
CA PRO A 110 -2.19 17.28 -2.80
C PRO A 110 -3.16 16.81 -3.90
N TYR A 111 -4.35 17.40 -3.97
CA TYR A 111 -5.36 17.07 -4.98
C TYR A 111 -4.85 17.35 -6.40
N ALA A 112 -4.47 18.60 -6.68
CA ALA A 112 -4.08 19.02 -8.02
C ALA A 112 -2.76 18.36 -8.45
N ILE A 113 -1.82 18.16 -7.51
CA ILE A 113 -0.56 17.49 -7.79
C ILE A 113 -0.80 16.00 -8.10
N ALA A 114 -1.68 15.33 -7.36
CA ALA A 114 -2.03 13.93 -7.62
C ALA A 114 -2.69 13.77 -9.00
N LYS A 115 -3.70 14.60 -9.29
CA LYS A 115 -4.39 14.66 -10.58
C LYS A 115 -3.41 14.83 -11.74
N LYS A 116 -2.52 15.84 -11.64
CA LYS A 116 -1.50 16.09 -12.65
C LYS A 116 -0.51 14.93 -12.79
N THR A 117 -0.03 14.39 -11.67
CA THR A 117 1.00 13.33 -11.68
C THR A 117 0.48 12.06 -12.35
N VAL A 118 -0.75 11.64 -12.05
CA VAL A 118 -1.31 10.45 -12.71
C VAL A 118 -1.59 10.69 -14.19
N LEU A 119 -2.05 11.89 -14.59
CA LEU A 119 -2.23 12.22 -16.01
C LEU A 119 -0.90 12.24 -16.76
N ASP A 120 0.16 12.78 -16.15
CA ASP A 120 1.51 12.71 -16.71
C ASP A 120 2.01 11.27 -16.86
N ALA A 121 1.59 10.35 -15.97
CA ALA A 121 1.87 8.92 -16.11
C ALA A 121 1.06 8.31 -17.26
N VAL A 122 -0.23 8.60 -17.37
CA VAL A 122 -1.10 8.15 -18.46
C VAL A 122 -0.53 8.58 -19.82
N HIS A 123 -0.13 9.84 -19.99
CA HIS A 123 0.40 10.34 -21.27
C HIS A 123 1.74 9.73 -21.70
N LYS A 124 2.45 9.07 -20.79
CA LYS A 124 3.73 8.41 -21.09
C LYS A 124 3.59 6.93 -21.42
N ILE A 125 2.39 6.36 -21.28
CA ILE A 125 2.19 4.97 -21.66
C ILE A 125 2.32 4.81 -23.17
N SER A 126 3.04 3.79 -23.60
CA SER A 126 3.11 3.38 -25.01
C SER A 126 2.45 2.03 -25.14
N VAL A 127 1.39 1.94 -25.93
CA VAL A 127 0.68 0.70 -26.24
C VAL A 127 1.05 0.22 -27.64
N ASP A 128 1.09 -1.09 -27.84
CA ASP A 128 1.19 -1.71 -29.16
C ASP A 128 -0.19 -1.68 -29.82
N LYS A 129 -0.37 -0.78 -30.80
CA LYS A 129 -1.66 -0.57 -31.47
C LYS A 129 -2.21 -1.82 -32.17
N TYR A 130 -1.39 -2.81 -32.49
CA TYR A 130 -1.84 -4.05 -33.11
C TYR A 130 -2.14 -5.11 -32.06
N LEU A 131 -1.16 -5.45 -31.23
CA LEU A 131 -1.30 -6.49 -30.22
C LEU A 131 -2.38 -6.12 -29.21
N ASP A 132 -2.35 -4.90 -28.67
CA ASP A 132 -3.25 -4.50 -27.59
C ASP A 132 -4.69 -4.34 -28.09
N SER A 133 -4.88 -3.82 -29.31
CA SER A 133 -6.20 -3.76 -29.95
C SER A 133 -6.77 -5.16 -30.19
N TYR A 134 -5.94 -6.09 -30.66
CA TYR A 134 -6.34 -7.48 -30.84
C TYR A 134 -6.69 -8.14 -29.49
N MET A 135 -5.92 -7.86 -28.44
CA MET A 135 -6.20 -8.36 -27.09
C MET A 135 -7.56 -7.89 -26.58
N GLN A 136 -7.91 -6.60 -26.77
CA GLN A 136 -9.22 -6.08 -26.41
C GLN A 136 -10.34 -6.72 -27.23
N PHE A 137 -10.16 -6.87 -28.54
CA PHE A 137 -11.11 -7.57 -29.40
C PHE A 137 -11.33 -9.02 -28.97
N ALA A 138 -10.24 -9.75 -28.72
CA ALA A 138 -10.29 -11.14 -28.27
C ALA A 138 -11.00 -11.26 -26.91
N ARG A 139 -10.73 -10.32 -26.00
CA ARG A 139 -11.38 -10.25 -24.69
C ARG A 139 -12.89 -10.06 -24.85
N MET A 140 -13.32 -9.08 -25.63
CA MET A 140 -14.74 -8.81 -25.90
C MET A 140 -15.48 -10.00 -26.54
N LYS A 141 -14.78 -10.82 -27.33
CA LYS A 141 -15.36 -12.00 -27.97
C LYS A 141 -15.52 -13.20 -27.04
N LYS A 142 -14.61 -13.35 -26.07
CA LYS A 142 -14.50 -14.55 -25.22
C LYS A 142 -15.13 -14.38 -23.83
N GLU A 143 -15.03 -13.19 -23.25
CA GLU A 143 -15.46 -12.89 -21.89
C GLU A 143 -16.93 -12.45 -21.83
N ASP A 144 -17.58 -12.72 -20.70
CA ASP A 144 -18.92 -12.19 -20.43
C ASP A 144 -18.89 -10.72 -19.95
N LEU A 145 -20.03 -10.03 -20.07
CA LEU A 145 -20.15 -8.61 -19.72
C LEU A 145 -19.88 -8.33 -18.23
N ALA A 146 -20.15 -9.28 -17.32
CA ALA A 146 -19.85 -9.11 -15.91
C ALA A 146 -18.33 -9.17 -15.67
N SER A 147 -17.61 -10.10 -16.30
CA SER A 147 -16.13 -10.17 -16.25
C SER A 147 -15.50 -8.88 -16.79
N LEU A 148 -15.96 -8.42 -17.97
CA LEU A 148 -15.48 -7.21 -18.63
C LEU A 148 -15.64 -5.95 -17.78
N THR A 149 -16.79 -5.82 -17.12
CA THR A 149 -17.07 -4.68 -16.24
C THR A 149 -16.35 -4.76 -14.91
N ARG A 150 -16.09 -5.96 -14.37
CA ARG A 150 -15.48 -6.14 -13.05
C ARG A 150 -13.96 -5.97 -13.03
N ILE A 151 -13.29 -6.30 -14.13
CA ILE A 151 -11.83 -6.38 -14.19
C ILE A 151 -11.34 -5.43 -15.28
N PRO A 152 -10.99 -4.17 -14.97
CA PRO A 152 -10.51 -3.27 -16.00
C PRO A 152 -9.16 -3.76 -16.57
N SER A 153 -8.76 -3.26 -17.74
CA SER A 153 -7.41 -3.50 -18.28
C SER A 153 -6.39 -2.50 -17.73
N PHE A 154 -6.73 -1.77 -16.66
CA PHE A 154 -5.92 -0.67 -16.15
C PHE A 154 -5.82 -0.73 -14.63
N PHE A 155 -4.66 -0.39 -14.10
CA PHE A 155 -4.46 -0.18 -12.67
C PHE A 155 -3.40 0.88 -12.42
N THR A 156 -3.36 1.43 -11.21
CA THR A 156 -2.38 2.44 -10.81
C THR A 156 -1.66 2.04 -9.54
N PHE A 157 -0.33 2.21 -9.51
CA PHE A 157 0.44 2.23 -8.28
C PHE A 157 0.70 3.66 -7.82
N LEU A 158 0.48 3.95 -6.53
CA LEU A 158 0.86 5.21 -5.90
C LEU A 158 1.80 4.98 -4.71
N PHE A 159 2.93 5.68 -4.71
CA PHE A 159 3.82 5.77 -3.57
C PHE A 159 4.00 7.23 -3.20
N THR A 160 3.56 7.60 -2.01
CA THR A 160 3.64 8.98 -1.52
C THR A 160 4.35 9.02 -0.18
N ARG A 161 4.78 10.19 0.26
CA ARG A 161 5.33 10.35 1.62
C ARG A 161 4.30 9.92 2.67
N GLY A 162 4.77 9.31 3.75
CA GLY A 162 3.93 9.01 4.91
C GLY A 162 3.95 10.10 5.96
N TYR A 163 3.59 9.68 7.16
CA TYR A 163 3.53 10.52 8.33
C TYR A 163 4.88 11.17 8.65
N GLU A 164 4.82 12.49 8.78
CA GLU A 164 5.80 13.36 9.42
C GLU A 164 5.02 14.28 10.38
N GLN A 165 5.35 14.29 11.67
CA GLN A 165 4.55 14.97 12.70
C GLN A 165 4.26 16.45 12.41
N ASN A 166 5.24 17.16 11.85
CA ASN A 166 5.11 18.59 11.51
C ASN A 166 4.64 18.82 10.06
N ARG A 167 4.38 17.75 9.30
CA ARG A 167 4.06 17.78 7.88
C ARG A 167 3.06 16.66 7.57
N MET A 168 1.92 16.70 8.25
CA MET A 168 0.85 15.73 8.04
C MET A 168 0.43 15.67 6.56
N GLY A 169 0.34 14.45 6.03
CA GLY A 169 -0.21 14.16 4.70
C GLY A 169 -1.72 14.15 4.72
N ASN A 170 -2.33 14.19 3.54
CA ASN A 170 -3.73 13.82 3.38
C ASN A 170 -3.82 12.90 2.15
N GLU A 171 -3.44 11.64 2.37
CA GLU A 171 -3.43 10.61 1.34
C GLU A 171 -4.82 10.33 0.76
N ASP A 172 -5.89 10.52 1.54
CA ASP A 172 -7.26 10.46 1.01
C ASP A 172 -7.47 11.51 -0.11
N ILE A 173 -6.95 12.73 0.04
CA ILE A 173 -7.01 13.77 -1.02
C ILE A 173 -6.14 13.39 -2.23
N ILE A 174 -4.99 12.72 -2.03
CA ILE A 174 -4.15 12.23 -3.13
C ILE A 174 -4.91 11.15 -3.92
N ILE A 175 -5.58 10.23 -3.23
CA ILE A 175 -6.42 9.19 -3.83
C ILE A 175 -7.56 9.85 -4.61
N GLU A 176 -8.24 10.83 -4.02
CA GLU A 176 -9.35 11.55 -4.65
C GLU A 176 -8.92 12.27 -5.93
N GLY A 177 -7.83 13.05 -5.88
CA GLY A 177 -7.29 13.74 -7.05
C GLY A 177 -6.81 12.78 -8.15
N THR A 178 -6.30 11.62 -7.77
CA THR A 178 -5.94 10.55 -8.72
C THR A 178 -7.19 9.99 -9.39
N ALA A 179 -8.17 9.56 -8.59
CA ALA A 179 -9.39 8.93 -9.07
C ALA A 179 -10.25 9.88 -9.93
N ASP A 180 -10.26 11.18 -9.64
CA ASP A 180 -10.90 12.20 -10.46
C ASP A 180 -10.24 12.34 -11.86
N ALA A 181 -8.96 12.01 -11.98
CA ALA A 181 -8.26 12.06 -13.28
C ALA A 181 -8.48 10.82 -14.14
N ILE A 182 -8.46 9.62 -13.54
CA ILE A 182 -8.48 8.35 -14.30
C ILE A 182 -9.79 7.58 -14.18
N GLY A 183 -10.72 8.05 -13.35
CA GLY A 183 -11.98 7.39 -13.04
C GLY A 183 -11.91 6.54 -11.76
N HIS A 184 -12.96 6.60 -10.95
CA HIS A 184 -13.07 5.89 -9.66
C HIS A 184 -13.10 4.37 -9.76
N TYR A 185 -13.27 3.82 -10.96
CA TYR A 185 -13.29 2.37 -11.20
C TYR A 185 -11.90 1.77 -11.39
N ILE A 186 -10.88 2.59 -11.68
CA ILE A 186 -9.52 2.10 -11.89
C ILE A 186 -8.90 1.77 -10.53
N PRO A 187 -8.47 0.52 -10.30
CA PRO A 187 -7.85 0.15 -9.03
C PRO A 187 -6.58 0.96 -8.77
N ILE A 188 -6.49 1.52 -7.56
CA ILE A 188 -5.31 2.22 -7.06
C ILE A 188 -4.73 1.38 -5.92
N PHE A 189 -3.47 0.99 -6.07
CA PHE A 189 -2.72 0.20 -5.10
C PHE A 189 -1.45 0.93 -4.67
N GLY A 190 -0.99 0.72 -3.45
CA GLY A 190 0.32 1.17 -3.00
C GLY A 190 0.32 1.47 -1.52
N GLY A 191 1.02 2.53 -1.14
CA GLY A 191 1.10 2.95 0.25
C GLY A 191 2.01 4.13 0.47
N SER A 192 1.87 4.71 1.66
CA SER A 192 2.75 5.74 2.15
C SER A 192 4.11 5.13 2.49
N LEU A 193 5.14 5.67 1.85
CA LEU A 193 6.55 5.46 2.20
C LEU A 193 6.79 5.92 3.64
N GLY A 194 7.89 5.47 4.23
CA GLY A 194 8.12 5.68 5.65
C GLY A 194 9.58 5.72 6.02
N ASN A 195 9.82 5.63 7.33
CA ASN A 195 11.12 5.47 7.94
C ASN A 195 10.99 4.48 9.12
N ASN A 196 12.06 4.26 9.85
CA ASN A 196 12.06 3.42 11.04
C ASN A 196 11.00 3.89 12.05
N MET A 197 10.01 3.04 12.30
CA MET A 197 8.88 3.34 13.15
C MET A 197 9.30 3.55 14.62
N ASP A 198 10.39 2.95 15.09
CA ASP A 198 10.91 3.20 16.44
C ASP A 198 11.40 4.65 16.60
N LYS A 199 12.02 5.24 15.57
CA LYS A 199 12.42 6.65 15.58
C LYS A 199 11.22 7.57 15.69
N VAL A 200 10.16 7.26 14.93
CA VAL A 200 8.88 8.02 14.97
C VAL A 200 8.32 8.07 16.38
N PHE A 201 8.24 6.94 17.08
CA PHE A 201 7.70 6.89 18.45
C PHE A 201 8.61 7.52 19.51
N ARG A 202 9.92 7.60 19.25
CA ARG A 202 10.88 8.30 20.12
C ARG A 202 10.94 9.80 19.87
N GLY A 203 10.28 10.30 18.82
CA GLY A 203 10.36 11.69 18.41
C GLY A 203 11.74 12.07 17.83
N GLU A 204 12.50 11.08 17.36
CA GLU A 204 13.78 11.33 16.69
C GLU A 204 13.52 11.91 15.28
N PRO A 205 14.34 12.84 14.77
CA PRO A 205 14.21 13.34 13.41
C PRO A 205 14.37 12.22 12.38
N TYR A 206 13.52 12.21 11.36
CA TYR A 206 13.60 11.32 10.21
C TYR A 206 13.17 12.03 8.94
N GLU A 207 13.50 11.42 7.80
CA GLU A 207 13.15 11.90 6.48
C GLU A 207 12.59 10.73 5.68
N ILE A 208 11.60 11.00 4.84
CA ILE A 208 11.02 10.03 3.92
C ILE A 208 11.48 10.38 2.51
N TYR A 209 11.88 9.40 1.73
CA TYR A 209 12.39 9.61 0.37
C TYR A 209 11.56 8.83 -0.65
N THR A 210 11.09 9.52 -1.67
CA THR A 210 10.48 8.92 -2.87
C THR A 210 11.51 8.88 -4.00
N PHE A 211 11.60 7.76 -4.70
CA PHE A 211 12.46 7.56 -5.86
C PHE A 211 11.64 7.46 -7.15
N HIS A 212 12.18 8.07 -8.21
CA HIS A 212 11.77 7.88 -9.61
C HIS A 212 13.00 8.05 -10.51
N SER A 213 13.59 6.95 -10.98
CA SER A 213 14.61 6.91 -12.03
C SER A 213 15.63 8.08 -12.01
N GLY A 214 16.45 8.19 -10.97
CA GLY A 214 17.41 9.30 -10.82
C GLY A 214 16.93 10.49 -9.99
N LYS A 215 15.62 10.62 -9.78
CA LYS A 215 15.01 11.68 -8.97
C LYS A 215 14.76 11.20 -7.56
N ILE A 216 14.95 12.11 -6.60
CA ILE A 216 14.78 11.88 -5.17
C ILE A 216 13.99 13.04 -4.60
N TYR A 217 12.87 12.74 -3.93
CA TYR A 217 12.00 13.74 -3.33
C TYR A 217 11.78 13.44 -1.85
N LYS A 218 11.65 14.51 -1.05
CA LYS A 218 11.26 14.40 0.36
C LYS A 218 9.75 14.55 0.55
N ASP A 219 9.10 15.30 -0.33
CA ASP A 219 7.65 15.49 -0.34
C ASP A 219 7.08 14.97 -1.67
N GLY A 220 7.41 13.71 -1.95
CA GLY A 220 7.20 13.08 -3.25
C GLY A 220 5.89 12.33 -3.40
N LEU A 221 5.43 12.25 -4.65
CA LEU A 221 4.43 11.31 -5.14
C LEU A 221 4.99 10.67 -6.41
N ALA A 222 5.05 9.34 -6.45
CA ALA A 222 5.33 8.58 -7.66
C ALA A 222 4.07 7.80 -8.06
N ALA A 223 3.69 7.91 -9.33
CA ALA A 223 2.55 7.21 -9.92
C ALA A 223 3.04 6.32 -11.07
N VAL A 224 2.56 5.07 -11.09
CA VAL A 224 2.68 4.16 -12.24
C VAL A 224 1.28 3.87 -12.73
N PHE A 225 0.94 4.35 -13.92
CA PHE A 225 -0.30 3.96 -14.59
C PHE A 225 0.02 2.78 -15.52
N ALA A 226 -0.75 1.70 -15.43
CA ALA A 226 -0.54 0.51 -16.21
C ALA A 226 -1.74 0.22 -17.11
N TYR A 227 -1.45 -0.19 -18.34
CA TYR A 227 -2.37 -0.92 -19.21
C TYR A 227 -1.88 -2.37 -19.26
N SER A 228 -2.77 -3.31 -18.98
CA SER A 228 -2.45 -4.72 -18.87
C SER A 228 -3.43 -5.59 -19.66
N GLY A 229 -2.85 -6.45 -20.50
CA GLY A 229 -3.49 -7.64 -21.02
C GLY A 229 -3.30 -8.87 -20.12
N LEU A 230 -2.56 -8.76 -19.01
CA LEU A 230 -2.44 -9.82 -18.00
C LEU A 230 -3.60 -9.77 -17.02
N VAL A 231 -3.95 -10.94 -16.49
CA VAL A 231 -4.82 -11.01 -15.31
C VAL A 231 -4.07 -10.46 -14.10
N TYR A 232 -4.75 -9.63 -13.31
CA TYR A 232 -4.27 -9.11 -12.03
C TYR A 232 -5.41 -9.06 -11.01
N SER A 233 -5.07 -8.87 -9.74
CA SER A 233 -6.05 -8.59 -8.69
C SER A 233 -5.39 -7.85 -7.53
N ASN A 234 -6.18 -7.10 -6.78
CA ASN A 234 -5.76 -6.55 -5.49
C ASN A 234 -6.83 -6.79 -4.44
N SER A 235 -6.43 -6.93 -3.18
CA SER A 235 -7.36 -6.82 -2.06
C SER A 235 -6.62 -6.42 -0.79
N ILE A 236 -7.37 -5.86 0.15
CA ILE A 236 -6.91 -5.37 1.43
C ILE A 236 -7.77 -5.91 2.57
N ALA A 237 -7.14 -6.29 3.68
CA ALA A 237 -7.85 -6.69 4.89
C ALA A 237 -7.05 -6.36 6.16
N HIS A 238 -7.76 -6.07 7.25
CA HIS A 238 -7.18 -5.82 8.58
C HIS A 238 -7.30 -7.02 9.52
N GLY A 239 -8.40 -7.78 9.44
CA GLY A 239 -8.67 -8.94 10.31
C GLY A 239 -9.25 -8.59 11.69
N GLY A 240 -9.40 -7.30 12.01
CA GLY A 240 -10.09 -6.83 13.21
C GLY A 240 -11.62 -6.89 13.13
N GLU A 241 -12.28 -6.85 14.28
CA GLU A 241 -13.73 -6.95 14.42
C GLU A 241 -14.28 -5.74 15.19
N PRO A 242 -15.44 -5.16 14.83
CA PRO A 242 -16.01 -4.03 15.56
C PRO A 242 -16.42 -4.44 16.98
N MET A 243 -16.20 -3.54 17.95
CA MET A 243 -16.57 -3.72 19.35
C MET A 243 -17.65 -2.73 19.77
N GLY A 244 -18.51 -3.19 20.69
CA GLY A 244 -19.46 -2.32 21.36
C GLY A 244 -20.51 -1.73 20.41
N LYS A 245 -21.01 -0.55 20.77
CA LYS A 245 -22.02 0.18 19.99
C LYS A 245 -21.34 1.11 18.98
N LEU A 246 -21.98 1.27 17.83
CA LEU A 246 -21.59 2.28 16.85
C LEU A 246 -21.73 3.67 17.47
N GLY A 247 -20.69 4.49 17.36
CA GLY A 247 -20.71 5.91 17.70
C GLY A 247 -20.62 6.79 16.45
N TYR A 248 -20.55 8.10 16.65
CA TYR A 248 -20.23 9.06 15.58
C TYR A 248 -19.26 10.13 16.09
N ILE A 249 -18.37 10.58 15.22
CA ILE A 249 -17.50 11.71 15.49
C ILE A 249 -18.37 12.97 15.57
N SER A 250 -18.52 13.58 16.75
CA SER A 250 -19.36 14.78 16.91
C SER A 250 -18.57 16.07 16.74
N LYS A 251 -17.25 16.04 16.97
CA LYS A 251 -16.41 17.25 16.87
C LYS A 251 -14.98 16.97 16.49
N VAL A 252 -14.47 17.69 15.49
CA VAL A 252 -13.07 17.66 15.06
C VAL A 252 -12.44 19.05 15.06
N LYS A 253 -11.11 19.09 15.08
CA LYS A 253 -10.26 20.29 14.98
C LYS A 253 -9.13 20.05 13.98
N GLY A 254 -8.43 21.13 13.61
CA GLY A 254 -7.23 21.05 12.78
C GLY A 254 -7.46 20.38 11.43
N GLY A 255 -8.57 20.69 10.74
CA GLY A 255 -8.91 20.09 9.45
C GLY A 255 -9.31 18.61 9.52
N GLY A 256 -9.71 18.11 10.70
CA GLY A 256 -10.13 16.72 10.89
C GLY A 256 -9.08 15.82 11.53
N PHE A 257 -7.84 16.28 11.66
CA PHE A 257 -6.74 15.47 12.23
C PHE A 257 -6.79 15.34 13.75
N VAL A 258 -7.56 16.18 14.44
CA VAL A 258 -7.74 16.10 15.89
C VAL A 258 -9.21 15.83 16.18
N VAL A 259 -9.51 14.71 16.83
CA VAL A 259 -10.86 14.38 17.27
C VAL A 259 -11.00 14.77 18.73
N SER A 260 -11.96 15.64 19.03
CA SER A 260 -12.21 16.11 20.39
C SER A 260 -13.36 15.34 21.05
N GLU A 261 -14.42 15.04 20.29
CA GLU A 261 -15.64 14.44 20.83
C GLU A 261 -16.19 13.32 19.93
N VAL A 262 -16.73 12.29 20.59
CA VAL A 262 -17.45 11.17 19.97
C VAL A 262 -18.74 10.97 20.75
N CYS A 263 -19.88 10.95 20.07
CA CYS A 263 -21.21 10.96 20.69
C CYS A 263 -21.38 12.06 21.75
N ASP A 264 -20.96 13.29 21.41
CA ASP A 264 -21.03 14.50 22.25
C ASP A 264 -20.30 14.36 23.61
N LYS A 265 -19.38 13.39 23.71
CA LYS A 265 -18.53 13.17 24.88
C LYS A 265 -17.06 13.39 24.52
N PRO A 266 -16.22 13.89 25.44
CA PRO A 266 -14.78 13.95 25.22
C PRO A 266 -14.23 12.59 24.79
N ILE A 267 -13.43 12.53 23.73
CA ILE A 267 -13.01 11.27 23.10
C ILE A 267 -12.34 10.30 24.09
N LYS A 268 -11.53 10.82 25.03
CA LYS A 268 -10.84 9.99 26.03
C LYS A 268 -11.83 9.35 27.00
N GLN A 269 -12.91 10.05 27.35
CA GLN A 269 -13.99 9.53 28.17
C GLN A 269 -14.77 8.46 27.40
N TRP A 270 -15.17 8.77 26.16
CA TRP A 270 -15.89 7.82 25.31
C TRP A 270 -15.10 6.51 25.09
N TYR A 271 -13.79 6.60 24.86
CA TYR A 271 -12.92 5.43 24.74
C TYR A 271 -12.87 4.62 26.04
N ALA A 272 -12.69 5.28 27.18
CA ALA A 272 -12.61 4.62 28.48
C ALA A 272 -13.90 3.87 28.82
N GLU A 273 -15.06 4.50 28.57
CA GLU A 273 -16.39 3.89 28.72
C GLU A 273 -16.57 2.69 27.78
N THR A 274 -16.22 2.84 26.50
CA THR A 274 -16.36 1.78 25.48
C THR A 274 -15.49 0.55 25.78
N LEU A 275 -14.29 0.78 26.32
CA LEU A 275 -13.37 -0.29 26.72
C LEU A 275 -13.63 -0.83 28.12
N GLY A 276 -14.57 -0.25 28.88
CA GLY A 276 -14.85 -0.65 30.26
C GLY A 276 -13.67 -0.43 31.21
N VAL A 277 -12.82 0.57 30.96
CA VAL A 277 -11.63 0.87 31.78
C VAL A 277 -11.79 2.23 32.48
N PRO A 278 -11.26 2.40 33.71
CA PRO A 278 -11.30 3.71 34.37
C PRO A 278 -10.59 4.78 33.54
N LEU A 279 -11.18 5.97 33.40
CA LEU A 279 -10.60 7.08 32.61
C LEU A 279 -9.15 7.38 32.99
N LYS A 280 -8.83 7.39 34.29
CA LYS A 280 -7.46 7.60 34.80
C LYS A 280 -6.48 6.54 34.27
N LYS A 281 -6.92 5.29 34.11
CA LYS A 281 -6.10 4.19 33.56
C LYS A 281 -5.93 4.36 32.05
N PHE A 282 -6.99 4.74 31.33
CA PHE A 282 -6.94 5.04 29.90
C PHE A 282 -5.96 6.17 29.60
N VAL A 283 -6.10 7.32 30.28
CA VAL A 283 -5.27 8.52 30.07
C VAL A 283 -3.78 8.23 30.31
N LYS A 284 -3.46 7.38 31.29
CA LYS A 284 -2.07 6.96 31.55
C LYS A 284 -1.48 6.06 30.45
N ASN A 285 -2.31 5.38 29.67
CA ASN A 285 -1.90 4.34 28.73
C ASN A 285 -2.56 4.53 27.35
N ILE A 286 -2.77 5.77 26.90
CA ILE A 286 -3.53 6.09 25.67
C ILE A 286 -3.01 5.28 24.49
N LEU A 287 -1.71 5.32 24.21
CA LEU A 287 -1.11 4.61 23.07
C LEU A 287 -1.29 3.09 23.15
N PHE A 288 -1.24 2.50 24.34
CA PHE A 288 -1.47 1.08 24.52
C PHE A 288 -2.90 0.71 24.12
N TYR A 289 -3.88 1.50 24.53
CA TYR A 289 -5.29 1.25 24.20
C TYR A 289 -5.57 1.57 22.73
N THR A 290 -5.24 2.76 22.24
CA THR A 290 -5.61 3.17 20.88
C THR A 290 -4.91 2.36 19.78
N GLN A 291 -3.71 1.80 20.04
CA GLN A 291 -3.06 0.91 19.07
C GLN A 291 -3.71 -0.47 19.00
N LYS A 292 -4.23 -1.01 20.11
CA LYS A 292 -4.93 -2.31 20.14
C LYS A 292 -6.42 -2.19 19.81
N TYR A 293 -6.95 -1.00 20.01
CA TYR A 293 -8.35 -0.64 19.87
C TYR A 293 -8.52 0.61 19.00
N PRO A 294 -8.05 0.60 17.75
CA PRO A 294 -8.15 1.74 16.85
C PRO A 294 -9.60 2.04 16.46
N LEU A 295 -9.82 3.20 15.84
CA LEU A 295 -11.11 3.51 15.23
C LEU A 295 -11.20 2.89 13.84
N GLY A 296 -12.39 2.42 13.49
CA GLY A 296 -12.76 2.03 12.14
C GLY A 296 -14.12 2.61 11.78
N PHE A 297 -14.36 2.86 10.49
CA PHE A 297 -15.63 3.39 9.98
C PHE A 297 -16.06 2.65 8.71
N PRO A 298 -17.37 2.51 8.44
CA PRO A 298 -17.85 1.87 7.24
C PRO A 298 -17.61 2.74 6.00
N ASP A 299 -17.19 2.12 4.90
CA ASP A 299 -17.27 2.73 3.57
C ASP A 299 -18.67 2.53 2.94
N GLY A 300 -18.85 3.01 1.70
CA GLY A 300 -20.11 2.87 0.96
C GLY A 300 -20.49 1.43 0.59
N TYR A 301 -19.58 0.47 0.71
CA TYR A 301 -19.79 -0.95 0.44
C TYR A 301 -19.97 -1.78 1.73
N GLY A 302 -19.90 -1.14 2.89
CA GLY A 302 -20.02 -1.78 4.20
C GLY A 302 -18.72 -2.43 4.69
N ASN A 303 -17.58 -2.18 4.03
CA ASN A 303 -16.28 -2.56 4.58
C ASN A 303 -15.84 -1.57 5.65
N ILE A 304 -14.96 -2.01 6.54
CA ILE A 304 -14.41 -1.14 7.58
C ILE A 304 -13.07 -0.59 7.14
N VAL A 305 -13.01 0.73 6.94
CA VAL A 305 -11.78 1.49 6.76
C VAL A 305 -11.17 1.74 8.12
N MET A 306 -9.90 1.34 8.27
CA MET A 306 -9.17 1.41 9.53
C MET A 306 -8.34 2.69 9.63
N ARG A 307 -8.26 3.26 10.84
CA ARG A 307 -7.39 4.39 11.17
C ARG A 307 -6.35 3.95 12.19
N ALA A 308 -5.12 4.46 12.08
CA ALA A 308 -4.10 4.18 13.09
C ALA A 308 -4.55 4.68 14.46
N GLY A 309 -4.00 4.10 15.53
CA GLY A 309 -4.34 4.48 16.90
C GLY A 309 -4.07 5.96 17.15
N GLY A 310 -5.07 6.66 17.71
CA GLY A 310 -4.95 8.08 18.06
C GLY A 310 -3.84 8.33 19.08
N VAL A 311 -3.09 9.40 18.89
CA VAL A 311 -2.01 9.83 19.79
C VAL A 311 -2.47 10.98 20.69
N PRO A 312 -1.92 11.12 21.92
CA PRO A 312 -2.31 12.20 22.81
C PRO A 312 -2.11 13.59 22.18
N PHE A 313 -3.15 14.44 22.22
CA PHE A 313 -3.07 15.85 21.80
C PHE A 313 -3.84 16.74 22.78
N GLY A 314 -3.18 17.28 23.81
CA GLY A 314 -3.86 18.01 24.88
C GLY A 314 -4.95 17.13 25.53
N ASN A 315 -6.21 17.60 25.54
CA ASN A 315 -7.37 16.82 26.01
C ASN A 315 -7.98 15.89 24.95
N ASP A 316 -7.50 15.97 23.71
CA ASP A 316 -8.05 15.31 22.53
C ASP A 316 -7.12 14.17 22.06
N LEU A 317 -7.45 13.55 20.93
CA LEU A 317 -6.58 12.60 20.22
C LEU A 317 -6.32 13.08 18.79
N SER A 318 -5.04 13.06 18.38
CA SER A 318 -4.64 13.33 17.00
C SER A 318 -4.52 12.01 16.22
N TYR A 319 -4.85 12.06 14.95
CA TYR A 319 -4.81 10.94 14.01
C TYR A 319 -3.96 11.28 12.81
N ILE A 320 -3.44 10.24 12.14
CA ILE A 320 -2.61 10.34 10.93
C ILE A 320 -3.40 10.71 9.67
N ALA A 321 -4.70 10.43 9.66
CA ALA A 321 -5.63 10.75 8.58
C ALA A 321 -6.88 11.40 9.17
N PRO A 322 -7.49 12.37 8.47
CA PRO A 322 -8.53 13.19 9.05
C PRO A 322 -9.86 12.42 9.18
N PHE A 323 -10.65 12.82 10.16
CA PHE A 323 -12.06 12.47 10.30
C PHE A 323 -12.94 13.66 9.93
N ARG A 324 -14.19 13.38 9.60
CA ARG A 324 -15.25 14.39 9.43
C ARG A 324 -16.29 14.26 10.54
N GLU A 325 -16.90 15.36 10.93
CA GLU A 325 -18.07 15.30 11.82
C GLU A 325 -19.17 14.43 11.20
N ASN A 326 -19.96 13.78 12.04
CA ASN A 326 -20.98 12.78 11.71
C ASN A 326 -20.43 11.49 11.07
N THR A 327 -19.12 11.27 11.05
CA THR A 327 -18.55 10.00 10.60
C THR A 327 -18.91 8.89 11.61
N PRO A 328 -19.61 7.82 11.19
CA PRO A 328 -19.89 6.69 12.08
C PRO A 328 -18.60 5.94 12.41
N VAL A 329 -18.36 5.61 13.67
CA VAL A 329 -17.13 4.94 14.12
C VAL A 329 -17.39 3.81 15.10
N TRP A 330 -16.62 2.75 14.96
CA TRP A 330 -16.45 1.69 15.96
C TRP A 330 -15.07 1.78 16.59
N VAL A 331 -14.99 1.34 17.84
CA VAL A 331 -13.73 0.82 18.37
C VAL A 331 -13.53 -0.58 17.79
N MET A 332 -12.37 -0.85 17.20
CA MET A 332 -12.07 -2.12 16.55
C MET A 332 -11.20 -2.99 17.45
N ASN A 333 -11.51 -4.28 17.59
CA ASN A 333 -10.64 -5.21 18.29
C ASN A 333 -9.54 -5.74 17.39
N ILE A 334 -8.29 -5.40 17.70
CA ILE A 334 -7.12 -6.03 17.08
C ILE A 334 -6.14 -6.56 18.13
N GLU A 335 -6.54 -6.67 19.40
CA GLU A 335 -5.63 -7.16 20.46
C GLU A 335 -5.23 -8.63 20.27
N ALA A 336 -6.15 -9.45 19.75
CA ALA A 336 -5.87 -10.85 19.52
C ALA A 336 -5.14 -11.06 18.18
N ASN A 337 -3.85 -11.42 18.23
CA ASN A 337 -3.09 -11.83 17.04
C ASN A 337 -3.82 -12.91 16.21
N LYS A 338 -4.67 -13.74 16.84
CA LYS A 338 -5.55 -14.71 16.17
C LYS A 338 -6.56 -14.10 15.19
N LEU A 339 -6.99 -12.85 15.40
CA LEU A 339 -7.91 -12.13 14.52
C LEU A 339 -7.14 -11.56 13.33
N ILE A 340 -6.08 -10.82 13.62
CA ILE A 340 -5.24 -10.14 12.62
C ILE A 340 -4.73 -11.13 11.55
N VAL A 341 -4.23 -12.31 11.96
CA VAL A 341 -3.69 -13.33 11.04
C VAL A 341 -4.73 -13.97 10.09
N LYS A 342 -6.02 -13.62 10.22
CA LYS A 342 -7.07 -14.05 9.27
C LYS A 342 -7.13 -13.17 8.01
N ALA A 343 -6.47 -12.01 8.01
CA ALA A 343 -6.50 -11.09 6.87
C ALA A 343 -6.13 -11.75 5.53
N PRO A 344 -5.10 -12.62 5.42
CA PRO A 344 -4.79 -13.31 4.17
C PRO A 344 -5.92 -14.22 3.65
N GLU A 345 -6.68 -14.87 4.53
CA GLU A 345 -7.80 -15.74 4.12
C GLU A 345 -8.98 -14.91 3.60
N GLN A 346 -9.25 -13.75 4.19
CA GLN A 346 -10.24 -12.80 3.68
C GLN A 346 -9.82 -12.30 2.29
N ILE A 347 -8.57 -11.87 2.14
CA ILE A 347 -8.02 -11.43 0.85
C ILE A 347 -8.15 -12.52 -0.21
N LYS A 348 -7.80 -13.76 0.12
CA LYS A 348 -7.95 -14.91 -0.77
C LYS A 348 -9.40 -15.12 -1.21
N LYS A 349 -10.36 -14.99 -0.28
CA LYS A 349 -11.79 -15.08 -0.58
C LYS A 349 -12.23 -13.96 -1.53
N ASP A 350 -11.86 -12.72 -1.24
CA ASP A 350 -12.22 -11.55 -2.06
C ASP A 350 -11.69 -11.68 -3.49
N ILE A 351 -10.42 -12.09 -3.65
CA ILE A 351 -9.80 -12.32 -4.96
C ILE A 351 -10.51 -13.43 -5.72
N LYS A 352 -10.80 -14.57 -5.07
CA LYS A 352 -11.51 -15.69 -5.72
C LYS A 352 -12.89 -15.27 -6.20
N GLN A 353 -13.63 -14.51 -5.38
CA GLN A 353 -14.95 -14.01 -5.75
C GLN A 353 -14.86 -13.00 -6.88
N HIS A 354 -13.87 -12.12 -6.87
CA HIS A 354 -13.66 -11.12 -7.91
C HIS A 354 -13.33 -11.74 -9.27
N LEU A 355 -12.40 -12.69 -9.29
CA LEU A 355 -11.97 -13.36 -10.52
C LEU A 355 -12.96 -14.43 -11.00
N GLY A 356 -13.99 -14.77 -10.22
CA GLY A 356 -14.95 -15.85 -10.53
C GLY A 356 -14.37 -17.26 -10.46
N LYS A 357 -13.05 -17.41 -10.32
CA LYS A 357 -12.33 -18.69 -10.28
C LYS A 357 -11.10 -18.64 -9.39
N ALA A 358 -10.64 -19.82 -8.98
CA ALA A 358 -9.43 -19.95 -8.19
C ALA A 358 -8.20 -19.98 -9.11
N LEU A 359 -7.45 -18.87 -9.13
CA LEU A 359 -6.16 -18.78 -9.80
C LEU A 359 -5.04 -18.62 -8.77
N THR A 360 -3.87 -19.19 -9.06
CA THR A 360 -2.66 -18.97 -8.27
C THR A 360 -1.79 -17.91 -8.95
N PRO A 361 -1.59 -16.73 -8.34
CA PRO A 361 -0.72 -15.71 -8.90
C PRO A 361 0.69 -16.21 -9.13
N LEU A 362 1.31 -15.74 -10.21
CA LEU A 362 2.73 -15.95 -10.42
C LEU A 362 3.51 -15.20 -9.34
N HIS A 363 3.10 -13.97 -9.02
CA HIS A 363 3.75 -13.15 -8.02
C HIS A 363 2.74 -12.30 -7.23
N THR A 364 3.02 -12.15 -5.94
CA THR A 364 2.30 -11.29 -5.01
C THR A 364 3.24 -10.22 -4.44
N PHE A 365 2.89 -8.96 -4.67
CA PHE A 365 3.52 -7.79 -4.07
C PHE A 365 2.77 -7.39 -2.80
N VAL A 366 3.50 -7.17 -1.70
CA VAL A 366 2.92 -6.98 -0.35
C VAL A 366 3.17 -5.56 0.16
N VAL A 367 2.12 -4.88 0.60
CA VAL A 367 2.22 -3.67 1.42
C VAL A 367 1.56 -3.96 2.76
N SER A 368 2.31 -3.84 3.85
CA SER A 368 1.81 -4.16 5.21
C SER A 368 2.05 -3.00 6.16
N CYS A 369 1.12 -2.70 7.06
CA CYS A 369 1.28 -1.53 7.92
C CYS A 369 2.42 -1.70 8.93
N SER A 370 3.27 -0.69 9.08
CA SER A 370 4.31 -0.66 10.11
C SER A 370 3.75 -0.73 11.53
N SER A 371 2.56 -0.15 11.78
CA SER A 371 1.89 -0.31 13.08
C SER A 371 1.43 -1.76 13.30
N ARG A 372 1.00 -2.46 12.23
CA ARG A 372 0.63 -3.88 12.30
C ARG A 372 1.80 -4.76 12.72
N ARG A 373 3.01 -4.47 12.22
CA ARG A 373 4.27 -5.13 12.64
C ARG A 373 4.55 -4.98 14.14
N ARG A 374 4.16 -3.86 14.77
CA ARG A 374 4.35 -3.64 16.22
C ARG A 374 3.32 -4.35 17.08
N ILE A 375 2.10 -4.51 16.56
CA ILE A 375 0.99 -5.14 17.28
C ILE A 375 1.09 -6.67 17.17
N LEU A 376 1.43 -7.18 15.99
CA LEU A 376 1.71 -8.59 15.79
C LEU A 376 3.04 -8.96 16.44
N ASP A 377 3.04 -10.04 17.21
CA ASP A 377 4.29 -10.67 17.62
C ASP A 377 5.05 -11.23 16.39
N SER A 378 6.34 -11.51 16.55
CA SER A 378 7.20 -11.99 15.45
C SER A 378 6.74 -13.32 14.85
N LYS A 379 6.17 -14.23 15.66
CA LYS A 379 5.63 -15.52 15.21
C LYS A 379 4.37 -15.33 14.39
N SER A 380 3.47 -14.44 14.81
CA SER A 380 2.22 -14.11 14.14
C SER A 380 2.46 -13.36 12.83
N SER A 381 3.41 -12.40 12.83
CA SER A 381 3.88 -11.72 11.61
C SER A 381 4.45 -12.70 10.59
N LYS A 382 5.32 -13.62 11.04
CA LYS A 382 5.90 -14.66 10.17
C LYS A 382 4.82 -15.61 9.63
N LYS A 383 3.87 -16.01 10.48
CA LYS A 383 2.75 -16.86 10.08
C LYS A 383 1.89 -16.20 8.99
N GLU A 384 1.57 -14.92 9.14
CA GLU A 384 0.84 -14.15 8.13
C GLU A 384 1.57 -14.16 6.78
N LEU A 385 2.86 -13.82 6.75
CA LEU A 385 3.65 -13.84 5.52
C LEU A 385 3.79 -15.25 4.94
N GLN A 386 3.87 -16.29 5.77
CA GLN A 386 3.86 -17.69 5.30
C GLN A 386 2.52 -18.10 4.67
N THR A 387 1.39 -17.62 5.20
CA THR A 387 0.08 -17.83 4.59
C THR A 387 0.00 -17.14 3.23
N ILE A 388 0.45 -15.89 3.14
CA ILE A 388 0.49 -15.14 1.87
C ILE A 388 1.44 -15.81 0.86
N ALA A 389 2.59 -16.29 1.31
CA ALA A 389 3.57 -16.94 0.44
C ALA A 389 3.01 -18.22 -0.19
N LYS A 390 2.14 -18.96 0.50
CA LYS A 390 1.44 -20.14 -0.07
C LYS A 390 0.43 -19.78 -1.15
N MET A 391 0.01 -18.52 -1.24
CA MET A 391 -0.89 -18.03 -2.29
C MET A 391 -0.14 -17.69 -3.58
N SER A 392 1.19 -17.50 -3.54
CA SER A 392 2.01 -17.06 -4.68
C SER A 392 2.93 -18.18 -5.17
N LYS A 393 3.15 -18.28 -6.49
CA LYS A 393 4.13 -19.24 -7.06
C LYS A 393 5.57 -18.79 -6.79
N LEU A 394 5.84 -17.50 -6.90
CA LEU A 394 7.15 -16.91 -6.62
C LEU A 394 7.21 -16.33 -5.20
N PRO A 395 8.42 -16.19 -4.61
CA PRO A 395 8.55 -15.61 -3.28
C PRO A 395 8.03 -14.17 -3.21
N LEU A 396 7.55 -13.77 -2.03
CA LEU A 396 7.01 -12.44 -1.81
C LEU A 396 8.10 -11.37 -1.85
N VAL A 397 7.70 -10.17 -2.25
CA VAL A 397 8.47 -8.93 -2.09
C VAL A 397 7.51 -7.82 -1.72
N GLY A 398 7.99 -6.82 -0.97
CA GLY A 398 7.12 -5.78 -0.49
C GLY A 398 7.80 -4.88 0.54
N PHE A 399 6.99 -4.14 1.27
CA PHE A 399 7.49 -3.27 2.34
C PHE A 399 6.45 -3.02 3.44
N CYS A 400 6.96 -2.54 4.58
CA CYS A 400 6.17 -2.03 5.68
C CYS A 400 5.93 -0.52 5.51
N SER A 401 4.66 -0.14 5.36
CA SER A 401 4.20 1.19 5.00
C SER A 401 3.68 1.99 6.20
N PHE A 402 3.66 3.32 6.08
CA PHE A 402 3.00 4.19 7.07
C PHE A 402 1.49 4.33 6.85
N GLY A 403 0.94 3.59 5.89
CA GLY A 403 -0.48 3.48 5.58
C GLY A 403 -0.65 2.91 4.18
N GLU A 404 -1.65 2.06 4.00
CA GLU A 404 -1.91 1.36 2.75
C GLU A 404 -2.85 2.18 1.86
N ILE A 405 -2.53 2.28 0.57
CA ILE A 405 -3.43 2.82 -0.45
C ILE A 405 -4.02 1.61 -1.17
N GLY A 406 -5.33 1.37 -1.01
CA GLY A 406 -5.95 0.21 -1.62
C GLY A 406 -7.44 0.08 -1.30
N SER A 407 -8.05 -0.89 -1.97
CA SER A 407 -9.42 -1.33 -1.74
C SER A 407 -9.51 -2.84 -1.90
N ARG A 408 -10.68 -3.39 -1.55
CA ARG A 408 -11.08 -4.69 -2.07
C ARG A 408 -11.38 -4.58 -3.57
N PRO A 409 -11.43 -5.71 -4.29
CA PRO A 409 -11.58 -5.67 -5.74
C PRO A 409 -12.86 -4.96 -6.19
N ALA A 410 -12.76 -4.11 -7.22
CA ALA A 410 -13.87 -3.36 -7.81
C ALA A 410 -14.60 -2.39 -6.85
N GLU A 411 -13.92 -1.95 -5.79
CA GLU A 411 -14.46 -1.01 -4.80
C GLU A 411 -13.58 0.25 -4.68
N THR A 412 -14.13 1.29 -4.03
CA THR A 412 -13.46 2.59 -3.88
C THR A 412 -12.18 2.48 -3.06
N CYS A 413 -11.09 3.04 -3.58
CA CYS A 413 -9.80 3.11 -2.89
C CYS A 413 -9.88 4.02 -1.66
N HIS A 414 -9.27 3.57 -0.57
CA HIS A 414 -9.17 4.32 0.68
C HIS A 414 -7.73 4.35 1.18
N TYR A 415 -7.39 5.37 1.95
CA TYR A 415 -6.20 5.33 2.78
C TYR A 415 -6.50 4.53 4.05
N ASN A 416 -5.77 3.43 4.23
CA ASN A 416 -6.01 2.44 5.26
C ASN A 416 -4.81 2.32 6.20
N HIS A 417 -5.05 1.86 7.41
CA HIS A 417 -4.00 1.54 8.37
C HIS A 417 -4.24 0.16 8.96
N LEU A 418 -3.19 -0.45 9.52
CA LEU A 418 -3.30 -1.73 10.21
C LEU A 418 -3.79 -2.85 9.29
N CYS A 419 -3.62 -2.68 7.98
CA CYS A 419 -4.03 -3.63 6.96
C CYS A 419 -2.84 -4.40 6.38
N THR A 420 -3.16 -5.51 5.73
CA THR A 420 -2.33 -6.15 4.71
C THR A 420 -2.98 -5.88 3.36
N ASN A 421 -2.22 -5.33 2.43
CA ASN A 421 -2.66 -5.01 1.08
C ASN A 421 -1.82 -5.81 0.07
N LEU A 422 -2.49 -6.61 -0.77
CA LEU A 422 -1.83 -7.51 -1.72
C LEU A 422 -2.16 -7.10 -3.16
N PHE A 423 -1.14 -7.05 -4.01
CA PHE A 423 -1.31 -6.96 -5.45
C PHE A 423 -0.76 -8.22 -6.10
N ASN A 424 -1.55 -8.83 -6.97
CA ASN A 424 -1.26 -10.11 -7.58
C ASN A 424 -1.19 -9.97 -9.10
N LEU A 425 -0.14 -10.53 -9.68
CA LEU A 425 -0.03 -10.74 -11.13
C LEU A 425 -0.01 -12.23 -11.45
N TYR A 426 -0.71 -12.59 -12.51
CA TYR A 426 -0.85 -13.97 -12.97
C TYR A 426 -0.09 -14.15 -14.29
N ASN A 427 0.27 -15.39 -14.61
CA ASN A 427 0.82 -15.74 -15.93
C ASN A 427 -0.29 -15.94 -16.99
N GLU A 428 -1.52 -15.55 -16.67
CA GLU A 428 -2.69 -15.63 -17.53
C GLU A 428 -2.96 -14.29 -18.20
N ILE A 429 -3.56 -14.31 -19.38
CA ILE A 429 -3.99 -13.11 -20.10
C ILE A 429 -5.50 -12.90 -19.96
N LEU A 430 -5.95 -11.65 -19.92
CA LEU A 430 -7.35 -11.28 -19.70
C LEU A 430 -8.35 -11.91 -20.70
N PRO A 431 -8.02 -12.14 -21.99
CA PRO A 431 -8.92 -12.84 -22.90
C PRO A 431 -9.12 -14.32 -22.60
N ASP A 432 -8.31 -14.92 -21.74
CA ASP A 432 -8.38 -16.33 -21.35
C ASP A 432 -8.78 -16.47 -19.87
N LEU A 433 -9.40 -15.42 -19.31
CA LEU A 433 -9.89 -15.41 -17.94
C LEU A 433 -11.29 -16.06 -17.89
#